data_AF-A0A8T8SF15-F1
#
_entry.id   AF-A0A8T8SF15-F1
#
_cell.length_a   1.000
_cell.length_b   1.000
_cell.length_c   1.000
_cell.angle_alpha   90.00
_cell.angle_beta   90.00
_cell.angle_gamma   90.00
#
_symmetry.space_group_name_H-M   'P 1'
#
loop_
_entity.id
_entity.type
_entity.pdbx_description
1 polymer ?
#
loop_
_entity_poly.entity_id
_entity_poly.type
_entity_poly.pdbx_seq_one_letter_code
_entity_poly.pdbx_strand_id
1 'polypeptide(L)'
;MIHPRFLIFLPLLLLLRVATVANSAPAPTPTPTSESMCPSCATLPQVSSLGTRDPPPPQPDISPDSMLNFVDRYNQWRNLVAERLHPVDATPERLQHLEAMMQVAQDQTMEALGEINRERMQAGLTWLRFGELIARL
;
A
#
# COMPACT_ATOMS: atom_id res chain seq x y z
N MET A 1 30.41 14.70 34.44
CA MET A 1 29.06 15.19 34.80
C MET A 1 28.05 14.58 33.86
N ILE A 2 27.45 13.46 34.29
CA ILE A 2 26.56 12.64 33.46
C ILE A 2 25.19 13.33 33.39
N HIS A 3 24.72 13.61 32.18
CA HIS A 3 23.49 14.35 31.93
C HIS A 3 22.25 13.56 32.36
N PRO A 4 21.30 14.16 33.11
CA PRO A 4 20.13 13.48 33.66
C PRO A 4 19.05 13.08 32.63
N ARG A 5 19.22 13.46 31.35
CA ARG A 5 18.24 13.21 30.28
C ARG A 5 18.26 11.77 29.75
N PHE A 6 19.30 10.99 30.05
CA PHE A 6 19.40 9.58 29.63
C PHE A 6 18.59 8.61 30.52
N LEU A 7 18.12 9.03 31.68
CA LEU A 7 17.40 8.17 32.63
C LEU A 7 15.94 7.90 32.24
N ILE A 8 15.39 8.63 31.26
CA ILE A 8 13.99 8.48 30.82
C ILE A 8 13.84 7.33 29.82
N PHE A 9 14.91 6.90 29.15
CA PHE A 9 14.88 5.80 28.18
C PHE A 9 15.08 4.41 28.82
N LEU A 10 15.45 4.34 30.09
CA LEU A 10 15.71 3.09 30.81
C LEU A 10 14.47 2.16 30.94
N PRO A 11 13.26 2.64 31.27
CA PRO A 11 12.11 1.74 31.45
C PRO A 11 11.59 1.12 30.14
N LEU A 12 11.86 1.73 28.98
CA LEU A 12 11.40 1.22 27.67
C LEU A 12 12.22 0.03 27.17
N LEU A 13 13.51 -0.06 27.52
CA LEU A 13 14.36 -1.21 27.18
C LEU A 13 14.04 -2.46 28.01
N LEU A 14 13.40 -2.31 29.17
CA LEU A 14 12.99 -3.42 30.01
C LEU A 14 11.77 -4.17 29.46
N LEU A 15 10.85 -3.49 28.76
CA LEU A 15 9.70 -4.12 28.11
C LEU A 15 10.11 -5.06 26.95
N LEU A 16 11.21 -4.74 26.24
CA LEU A 16 11.74 -5.59 25.17
C LEU A 16 12.40 -6.89 25.69
N ARG A 17 12.88 -6.89 26.95
CA ARG A 17 13.50 -8.09 27.55
C ARG A 17 12.51 -9.08 28.17
N VAL A 18 11.33 -8.64 28.60
CA VAL A 18 10.32 -9.56 29.17
C VAL A 18 9.68 -10.46 28.10
N ALA A 19 9.63 -10.02 26.83
CA ALA A 19 9.18 -10.87 25.73
C ALA A 19 10.23 -11.92 25.28
N THR A 20 11.48 -11.80 25.72
CA THR A 20 12.59 -12.68 25.30
C THR A 20 13.08 -13.63 26.40
N VAL A 21 12.41 -13.71 27.56
CA VAL A 21 12.78 -14.65 28.64
C VAL A 21 11.55 -15.33 29.27
N ALA A 22 10.93 -16.21 28.50
CA ALA A 22 10.28 -17.42 29.00
C ALA A 22 10.54 -18.47 27.90
N ASN A 23 11.24 -19.58 28.10
CA ASN A 23 11.73 -20.21 29.29
C ASN A 23 12.91 -21.11 28.86
N SER A 24 14.01 -21.04 29.61
CA SER A 24 14.89 -22.17 29.95
C SER A 24 15.38 -23.14 28.85
N ALA A 25 16.64 -22.96 28.43
CA ALA A 25 17.60 -24.08 28.38
C ALA A 25 18.18 -24.29 29.81
N PRO A 26 19.02 -25.29 30.16
CA PRO A 26 19.62 -26.39 29.37
C PRO A 26 19.57 -27.76 30.14
N ALA A 27 19.96 -28.94 29.63
CA ALA A 27 21.34 -29.45 29.52
C ALA A 27 21.29 -31.03 29.49
N PRO A 28 22.38 -31.82 29.46
CA PRO A 28 22.75 -32.62 28.29
C PRO A 28 23.01 -34.13 28.55
N THR A 29 22.80 -34.97 27.52
CA THR A 29 23.52 -36.25 27.25
C THR A 29 23.35 -37.42 28.28
N PRO A 30 23.92 -38.62 28.02
CA PRO A 30 23.41 -39.64 27.08
C PRO A 30 23.20 -40.99 27.81
N THR A 31 22.22 -41.80 27.44
CA THR A 31 22.35 -43.26 27.68
C THR A 31 21.71 -44.09 26.59
N PRO A 32 22.37 -45.21 26.25
CA PRO A 32 22.07 -46.02 25.08
C PRO A 32 20.94 -47.00 25.35
N THR A 33 20.58 -47.72 24.30
CA THR A 33 19.81 -48.97 24.22
C THR A 33 18.42 -48.87 23.60
N SER A 34 18.29 -49.68 22.54
CA SER A 34 17.08 -50.23 21.93
C SER A 34 16.32 -49.28 21.00
N GLU A 35 16.82 -49.12 19.77
CA GLU A 35 16.43 -49.96 18.61
C GLU A 35 15.01 -49.68 18.13
N SER A 36 14.92 -48.92 17.04
CA SER A 36 14.02 -49.29 15.94
C SER A 36 14.64 -48.78 14.64
N MET A 37 15.08 -49.75 13.86
CA MET A 37 15.71 -49.62 12.56
C MET A 37 14.73 -49.00 11.57
N CYS A 38 15.18 -47.99 10.82
CA CYS A 38 14.63 -47.74 9.49
C CYS A 38 15.78 -47.35 8.54
N PRO A 39 16.39 -48.31 7.83
CA PRO A 39 17.45 -48.04 6.87
C PRO A 39 16.83 -47.80 5.49
N SER A 40 16.33 -46.60 5.20
CA SER A 40 16.14 -46.04 3.83
C SER A 40 15.32 -44.74 3.87
N CYS A 41 15.97 -43.62 4.19
CA CYS A 41 15.51 -42.32 3.71
C CYS A 41 16.73 -41.54 3.24
N ALA A 42 17.11 -41.79 1.99
CA ALA A 42 17.96 -40.87 1.25
C ALA A 42 17.11 -39.68 0.76
N THR A 43 17.78 -38.53 0.62
CA THR A 43 17.40 -37.31 -0.13
C THR A 43 16.68 -36.19 0.64
N LEU A 44 17.45 -35.19 1.08
CA LEU A 44 17.51 -33.82 0.49
C LEU A 44 18.30 -32.88 1.42
N PRO A 45 19.33 -32.16 0.94
CA PRO A 45 19.82 -30.99 1.67
C PRO A 45 18.72 -29.92 1.59
N GLN A 46 18.03 -29.68 2.71
CA GLN A 46 17.16 -28.52 2.84
C GLN A 46 18.06 -27.28 2.86
N VAL A 47 18.20 -26.65 1.69
CA VAL A 47 18.74 -25.30 1.59
C VAL A 47 17.68 -24.39 2.19
N SER A 48 17.87 -24.03 3.46
CA SER A 48 17.10 -23.00 4.14
C SER A 48 17.30 -21.68 3.39
N SER A 49 16.40 -21.39 2.44
CA SER A 49 16.22 -20.02 1.95
C SER A 49 15.48 -19.25 3.03
N LEU A 50 16.24 -18.79 4.04
CA LEU A 50 15.86 -17.63 4.83
C LEU A 50 15.94 -16.42 3.89
N GLY A 51 14.93 -16.28 3.04
CA GLY A 51 14.62 -15.00 2.45
C GLY A 51 14.21 -14.10 3.60
N THR A 52 15.17 -13.31 4.08
CA THR A 52 14.90 -12.13 4.91
C THR A 52 13.96 -11.27 4.09
N ARG A 53 12.65 -11.46 4.31
CA ARG A 53 11.62 -10.65 3.70
C ARG A 53 11.66 -9.34 4.47
N ASP A 54 12.63 -8.50 4.13
CA ASP A 54 12.58 -7.10 4.48
C ASP A 54 11.17 -6.62 4.11
N PRO A 55 10.43 -6.01 5.05
CA PRO A 55 9.16 -5.40 4.68
C PRO A 55 9.49 -4.42 3.54
N PRO A 56 8.75 -4.47 2.42
CA PRO A 56 8.97 -3.52 1.35
C PRO A 56 8.94 -2.11 1.96
N PRO A 57 9.87 -1.22 1.56
CA PRO A 57 9.85 0.15 2.05
C PRO A 57 8.45 0.74 1.81
N PRO A 58 7.97 1.64 2.67
CA PRO A 58 6.66 2.26 2.51
C PRO A 58 6.67 3.01 1.17
N GLN A 59 6.10 2.39 0.14
CA GLN A 59 5.86 3.07 -1.12
C GLN A 59 4.60 3.92 -0.93
N PRO A 60 4.60 5.18 -1.41
CA PRO A 60 3.38 5.97 -1.41
C PRO A 60 2.30 5.22 -2.20
N ASP A 61 1.10 5.16 -1.63
CA ASP A 61 -0.05 4.41 -2.19
C ASP A 61 -0.44 4.84 -3.61
N ILE A 62 -0.05 6.05 -4.03
CA ILE A 62 -0.34 6.68 -5.32
C ILE A 62 0.82 7.63 -5.68
N SER A 63 1.24 7.66 -6.96
CA SER A 63 2.20 8.65 -7.45
C SER A 63 1.64 10.07 -7.34
N PRO A 64 2.42 11.05 -6.84
CA PRO A 64 1.96 12.44 -6.74
C PRO A 64 1.63 13.03 -8.12
N ASP A 65 2.36 12.67 -9.18
CA ASP A 65 2.12 13.17 -10.53
C ASP A 65 0.79 12.65 -11.09
N SER A 66 0.49 11.37 -10.88
CA SER A 66 -0.75 10.73 -11.34
C SER A 66 -1.96 11.24 -10.56
N MET A 67 -1.79 11.51 -9.26
CA MET A 67 -2.80 12.19 -8.45
C MET A 67 -3.06 13.62 -8.96
N LEU A 68 -2.02 14.40 -9.24
CA LEU A 68 -2.15 15.76 -9.77
C LEU A 68 -2.88 15.78 -11.12
N ASN A 69 -2.50 14.87 -12.04
CA ASN A 69 -3.17 14.72 -13.33
C ASN A 69 -4.67 14.42 -13.13
N PHE A 70 -5.02 13.46 -12.27
CA PHE A 70 -6.41 13.14 -11.98
C PHE A 70 -7.19 14.33 -11.42
N VAL A 71 -6.62 15.07 -10.47
CA VAL A 71 -7.26 16.24 -9.86
C VAL A 71 -7.53 17.33 -10.90
N ASP A 72 -6.58 17.59 -11.80
CA ASP A 72 -6.76 18.58 -12.86
C ASP A 72 -7.89 18.18 -13.82
N ARG A 73 -7.88 16.93 -14.33
CA ARG A 73 -8.94 16.41 -15.21
C ARG A 73 -10.30 16.41 -14.54
N TYR A 74 -10.36 15.97 -13.28
CA TYR A 74 -11.59 15.99 -12.50
C TYR A 74 -12.15 17.40 -12.34
N ASN A 75 -11.32 18.38 -12.02
CA ASN A 75 -11.76 19.77 -11.89
C ASN A 75 -12.25 20.35 -13.22
N GLN A 76 -11.57 20.05 -14.33
CA GLN A 76 -12.03 20.46 -15.67
C GLN A 76 -13.44 19.89 -15.96
N TRP A 77 -13.64 18.59 -15.75
CA TRP A 77 -14.95 17.96 -15.93
C TRP A 77 -16.01 18.57 -14.98
N ARG A 78 -15.69 18.73 -13.70
CA ARG A 78 -16.60 19.31 -12.70
C ARG A 78 -17.03 20.74 -13.08
N ASN A 79 -16.10 21.54 -13.59
CA ASN A 79 -16.41 22.91 -14.02
C ASN A 79 -17.34 22.94 -15.23
N LEU A 80 -17.16 22.03 -16.20
CA LEU A 80 -18.06 21.90 -17.34
C LEU A 80 -19.46 21.42 -16.93
N VAL A 81 -19.54 20.48 -15.98
CA VAL A 81 -20.82 20.06 -15.39
C VAL A 81 -21.52 21.24 -14.71
N ALA A 82 -20.77 22.08 -13.98
CA ALA A 82 -21.32 23.28 -13.34
C ALA A 82 -21.84 24.29 -14.38
N GLU A 83 -21.10 24.52 -15.47
CA GLU A 83 -21.55 25.38 -16.58
C GLU A 83 -22.84 24.85 -17.23
N ARG A 84 -22.97 23.52 -17.37
CA ARG A 84 -24.19 22.91 -17.93
C ARG A 84 -25.40 23.04 -17.01
N LEU A 85 -25.18 22.95 -15.70
CA LEU A 85 -26.25 23.10 -14.70
C LEU A 85 -26.70 24.56 -14.55
N HIS A 86 -25.81 25.52 -14.82
CA HIS A 86 -26.09 26.96 -14.72
C HIS A 86 -25.77 27.67 -16.03
N PRO A 87 -26.53 27.38 -17.10
CA PRO A 87 -26.24 27.93 -18.41
C PRO A 87 -26.56 29.43 -18.45
N VAL A 88 -25.51 30.26 -18.51
CA VAL A 88 -25.65 31.67 -18.87
C VAL A 88 -25.68 31.74 -20.40
N ASP A 89 -26.79 32.19 -20.97
CA ASP A 89 -27.00 32.34 -22.41
C ASP A 89 -26.83 31.03 -23.22
N ALA A 90 -27.59 29.98 -22.85
CA ALA A 90 -27.58 28.71 -23.58
C ALA A 90 -28.35 28.80 -24.91
N THR A 91 -27.61 28.77 -26.02
CA THR A 91 -28.15 28.36 -27.32
C THR A 91 -28.06 26.84 -27.47
N PRO A 92 -28.89 26.21 -28.33
CA PRO A 92 -28.80 24.77 -28.60
C PRO A 92 -27.41 24.32 -29.04
N GLU A 93 -26.73 25.12 -29.86
CA GLU A 93 -25.38 24.83 -30.35
C GLU A 93 -24.36 24.84 -29.23
N ARG A 94 -24.47 25.81 -28.30
CA ARG A 94 -23.60 25.89 -27.13
C ARG A 94 -23.80 24.71 -26.20
N LEU A 95 -25.04 24.29 -25.97
CA LEU A 95 -25.34 23.11 -25.14
C LEU A 95 -24.78 21.83 -25.76
N GLN A 96 -24.90 21.66 -27.09
CA GLN A 96 -24.34 20.50 -27.79
C GLN A 96 -22.80 20.50 -27.73
N HIS A 97 -22.17 21.66 -27.88
CA HIS A 97 -20.72 21.80 -27.73
C HIS A 97 -20.27 21.46 -26.30
N LEU A 98 -20.97 21.97 -25.29
CA LEU A 98 -20.69 21.71 -23.89
C LEU A 98 -20.86 20.23 -23.54
N GLU A 99 -21.83 19.54 -24.12
CA GLU A 99 -22.01 18.09 -23.96
C GLU A 99 -20.81 17.30 -24.49
N ALA A 100 -20.35 17.64 -25.70
CA ALA A 100 -19.19 16.99 -26.29
C ALA A 100 -17.93 17.24 -25.44
N MET A 101 -17.72 18.47 -24.97
CA MET A 101 -16.61 18.79 -24.07
C MET A 101 -16.69 18.03 -22.75
N MET A 102 -17.87 17.94 -22.15
CA MET A 102 -18.08 17.19 -20.91
C MET A 102 -17.75 15.72 -21.08
N GLN A 103 -18.17 15.10 -22.18
CA GLN A 103 -17.89 13.70 -22.46
C GLN A 103 -16.38 13.46 -22.60
N VAL A 104 -15.69 14.31 -23.36
CA VAL A 104 -14.22 14.23 -23.49
C VAL A 104 -13.53 14.40 -22.13
N ALA A 105 -13.94 15.36 -21.32
CA ALA A 105 -13.36 15.60 -20.00
C ALA A 105 -13.61 14.42 -19.04
N GLN A 106 -14.80 13.80 -19.12
CA GLN A 106 -15.12 12.60 -18.37
C GLN A 106 -14.20 11.43 -18.78
N ASP A 107 -14.04 11.19 -20.08
CA ASP A 107 -13.18 10.13 -20.59
C ASP A 107 -11.73 10.30 -20.13
N GLN A 108 -11.19 11.53 -20.22
CA GLN A 108 -9.85 11.86 -19.72
C GLN A 108 -9.71 11.66 -18.21
N THR A 109 -10.75 11.99 -17.44
CA THR A 109 -10.76 11.76 -15.99
C THR A 109 -10.73 10.27 -15.66
N MET A 110 -11.50 9.47 -16.40
CA MET A 110 -11.52 8.01 -16.23
C MET A 110 -10.22 7.35 -16.68
N GLU A 111 -9.57 7.89 -17.72
CA GLU A 111 -8.24 7.46 -18.15
C GLU A 111 -7.19 7.72 -17.06
N ALA A 112 -7.16 8.92 -16.48
CA ALA A 112 -6.26 9.25 -15.37
C ALA A 112 -6.51 8.37 -14.13
N LEU A 113 -7.77 8.05 -13.82
CA LEU A 113 -8.11 7.06 -12.80
C LEU A 113 -7.55 5.67 -13.16
N GLY A 114 -7.61 5.30 -14.44
CA GLY A 114 -7.03 4.05 -14.95
C GLY A 114 -5.51 3.99 -14.79
N GLU A 115 -4.81 5.11 -14.99
CA GLU A 115 -3.36 5.23 -14.74
C GLU A 115 -3.01 5.01 -13.28
N ILE A 116 -3.66 5.74 -12.36
CA ILE A 116 -3.49 5.55 -10.90
C ILE A 116 -3.69 4.09 -10.52
N ASN A 117 -4.74 3.48 -11.07
CA ASN A 117 -5.07 2.11 -10.75
C ASN A 117 -4.09 1.09 -11.31
N ARG A 118 -3.49 1.38 -12.46
CA ARG A 118 -2.40 0.57 -13.03
C ARG A 118 -1.18 0.61 -12.13
N GLU A 119 -0.80 1.78 -11.64
CA GLU A 119 0.29 1.95 -10.66
C GLU A 119 0.01 1.19 -9.38
N ARG A 120 -1.22 1.30 -8.85
CA ARG A 120 -1.65 0.58 -7.65
C ARG A 120 -1.55 -0.92 -7.83
N MET A 121 -2.02 -1.46 -8.95
CA MET A 121 -1.91 -2.89 -9.22
C MET A 121 -0.45 -3.34 -9.36
N GLN A 122 0.42 -2.53 -9.96
CA GLN A 122 1.87 -2.80 -10.02
C GLN A 122 2.51 -2.81 -8.62
N ALA A 123 2.00 -2.00 -7.70
CA ALA A 123 2.39 -1.98 -6.28
C ALA A 123 1.70 -3.09 -5.45
N GLY A 124 0.87 -3.95 -6.05
CA GLY A 124 0.13 -5.00 -5.33
C GLY A 124 -1.05 -4.50 -4.50
N LEU A 125 -1.49 -3.27 -4.72
CA LEU A 125 -2.63 -2.64 -4.07
C LEU A 125 -3.94 -2.90 -4.84
N THR A 126 -5.06 -2.82 -4.13
CA THR A 126 -6.38 -2.98 -4.73
C THR A 126 -6.78 -1.77 -5.58
N TRP A 127 -7.63 -2.06 -6.58
CA TRP A 127 -8.27 -1.06 -7.42
C TRP A 127 -9.07 -0.05 -6.57
N LEU A 128 -8.99 1.23 -6.93
CA LEU A 128 -9.81 2.30 -6.37
C LEU A 128 -10.95 2.63 -7.32
N ARG A 129 -12.14 2.73 -6.74
CA ARG A 129 -13.31 3.26 -7.44
C ARG A 129 -13.19 4.78 -7.54
N PHE A 130 -13.81 5.36 -8.57
CA PHE A 130 -13.84 6.81 -8.77
C PHE A 130 -14.28 7.56 -7.49
N GLY A 131 -15.40 7.17 -6.89
CA GLY A 131 -15.90 7.81 -5.66
C GLY A 131 -14.98 7.67 -4.44
N GLU A 132 -14.19 6.59 -4.36
CA GLU A 132 -13.21 6.41 -3.28
C GLU A 132 -12.01 7.33 -3.44
N LEU A 133 -11.63 7.63 -4.68
CA LEU A 133 -10.55 8.57 -4.97
C LEU A 133 -11.00 10.02 -4.71
N ILE A 134 -12.22 10.38 -5.13
CA ILE A 134 -12.81 11.71 -4.86
C ILE A 134 -12.94 11.97 -3.36
N ALA A 135 -13.31 10.96 -2.56
CA ALA A 135 -13.42 11.11 -1.11
C ALA A 135 -12.08 11.40 -0.39
N ARG A 136 -10.95 11.32 -1.10
CA ARG A 136 -9.60 11.58 -0.58
C ARG A 136 -9.05 12.95 -1.01
N LEU A 137 -9.77 13.67 -1.87
CA LEU A 137 -9.46 15.04 -2.31
C LEU A 137 -10.04 16.07 -1.34
#